data_AF-A0AA85EKM3-F1
#
_entry.id   AF-A0AA85EKM3-F1
#
_cell.length_a   1.000
_cell.length_b   1.000
_cell.length_c   1.000
_cell.angle_alpha   90.00
_cell.angle_beta   90.00
_cell.angle_gamma   90.00
#
_symmetry.space_group_name_H-M   'P 1'
#
loop_
_entity.id
_entity.type
_entity.pdbx_description
1 polymer ?
#
loop_
_entity_poly.entity_id
_entity_poly.type
_entity_poly.pdbx_seq_one_letter_code
_entity_poly.pdbx_strand_id
1 'polypeptide(L)'
;MSSTQIRNYVAELSNSKDQFNTLSSQSSEKLKKIIQTVQSYQTRMEPLNKNMEQLQILQRNLESCRLKLSQVQEYYRTGRELENTIRQGPTVYTDKFLKAMERIKDALAYFQENNPQDVEFSRLTSLYSIGLGSLEREFDGLLRQTFCPMGDAILIRLMDQKVSDKESGDGSITEDTEQIEDIPNNMLNSLRFLAKWMSENQSFVNKPQSISQGCLAKYCECRRELIRLNLVRVRELLRKAENPSPSSGTVSKPGFLPPNVRGRTKRLPGFVWDISAVRLINETETDELDSEHYAIALGVLVKLMQNECILLDRLQLTASPQDSQVLLFNIFKKGSSDILTEGTCIDNVLIDFNQLVLRLLSQSKITLETYVQFLQQVTEKSSSNSNVVPEDGTIHELTTNALMYLENLLEFADIIGTTLSLTEAGPQTTTNTLKYLTAIGQNHAFLENKFGKYLFNAIFALMTNLERKSEVYSEEIRRMIFQMNNIQYILKSIYKTNIHRYLLSQDREAVAKITSILDERKFFIRDGVHACFHYQMVIF
;
A
#
# COMPACT_ATOMS: atom_id res chain seq x y z
N MET A 1 102.86 -1.51 -88.77
CA MET A 1 103.24 -0.48 -87.78
C MET A 1 104.70 -0.68 -87.40
N SER A 2 105.54 0.33 -87.55
CA SER A 2 106.98 0.19 -87.25
C SER A 2 107.18 0.13 -85.73
N SER A 3 108.19 -0.64 -85.29
CA SER A 3 108.54 -0.85 -83.87
C SER A 3 108.65 0.45 -83.06
N THR A 4 108.99 1.56 -83.72
CA THR A 4 109.14 2.89 -83.12
C THR A 4 107.79 3.52 -82.74
N GLN A 5 106.74 3.36 -83.54
CA GLN A 5 105.39 3.85 -83.20
C GLN A 5 104.79 3.07 -82.03
N ILE A 6 105.02 1.75 -81.98
CA ILE A 6 104.58 0.90 -80.87
C ILE A 6 105.30 1.29 -79.57
N ARG A 7 106.61 1.56 -79.62
CA ARG A 7 107.36 2.03 -78.43
C ARG A 7 106.87 3.38 -77.91
N ASN A 8 106.54 4.33 -78.79
CA ASN A 8 105.99 5.62 -78.37
C ASN A 8 104.58 5.49 -77.78
N TYR A 9 103.70 4.68 -78.38
CA TYR A 9 102.37 4.39 -77.80
C TYR A 9 102.48 3.64 -76.46
N VAL A 10 103.44 2.73 -76.29
CA VAL A 10 103.69 2.05 -75.01
C VAL A 10 104.24 3.02 -73.96
N ALA A 11 105.08 3.99 -74.35
CA ALA A 11 105.56 5.04 -73.45
C ALA A 11 104.44 6.01 -73.04
N GLU A 12 103.56 6.41 -73.96
CA GLU A 12 102.37 7.21 -73.64
C GLU A 12 101.38 6.45 -72.75
N LEU A 13 101.15 5.16 -73.01
CA LEU A 13 100.35 4.28 -72.14
C LEU A 13 100.99 4.11 -70.76
N SER A 14 102.32 4.01 -70.66
CA SER A 14 103.02 3.96 -69.38
C SER A 14 102.87 5.27 -68.61
N ASN A 15 103.03 6.42 -69.27
CA ASN A 15 102.85 7.73 -68.64
C ASN A 15 101.38 7.96 -68.21
N SER A 16 100.42 7.58 -69.05
CA SER A 16 98.99 7.64 -68.70
C SER A 16 98.64 6.70 -67.54
N LYS A 17 99.25 5.51 -67.47
CA LYS A 17 99.14 4.59 -66.33
C LYS A 17 99.75 5.18 -65.06
N ASP A 18 100.90 5.84 -65.14
CA ASP A 18 101.54 6.49 -64.00
C ASP A 18 100.74 7.69 -63.49
N GLN A 19 100.19 8.51 -64.41
CA GLN A 19 99.26 9.58 -64.07
C GLN A 19 97.97 9.03 -63.44
N PHE A 20 97.40 7.95 -63.99
CA PHE A 20 96.22 7.30 -63.42
C PHE A 20 96.51 6.71 -62.03
N ASN A 21 97.66 6.07 -61.84
CA ASN A 21 98.09 5.56 -60.53
C ASN A 21 98.26 6.69 -59.52
N THR A 22 98.81 7.83 -59.95
CA THR A 22 98.98 9.02 -59.11
C THR A 22 97.62 9.64 -58.74
N LEU A 23 96.73 9.82 -59.70
CA LEU A 23 95.35 10.29 -59.49
C LEU A 23 94.52 9.34 -58.61
N SER A 24 94.68 8.03 -58.80
CA SER A 24 94.02 6.99 -58.01
C SER A 24 94.51 6.98 -56.57
N SER A 25 95.83 7.12 -56.37
CA SER A 25 96.43 7.27 -55.05
C SER A 25 95.93 8.54 -54.34
N GLN A 26 95.94 9.69 -55.04
CA GLN A 26 95.39 10.95 -54.51
C GLN A 26 93.90 10.87 -54.20
N SER A 27 93.11 10.18 -55.03
CA SER A 27 91.67 9.98 -54.82
C SER A 27 91.41 9.06 -53.63
N SER A 28 92.19 7.99 -53.47
CA SER A 28 92.14 7.09 -52.32
C SER A 28 92.50 7.82 -51.02
N GLU A 29 93.51 8.70 -51.06
CA GLU A 29 93.89 9.51 -49.90
C GLU A 29 92.80 10.53 -49.52
N LYS A 30 92.18 11.19 -50.51
CA LYS A 30 91.03 12.08 -50.28
C LYS A 30 89.83 11.32 -49.72
N LEU A 31 89.51 10.14 -50.26
CA LEU A 31 88.43 9.29 -49.75
C LEU A 31 88.71 8.82 -48.32
N LYS A 32 89.95 8.44 -48.01
CA LYS A 32 90.37 8.12 -46.63
C LYS A 32 90.18 9.31 -45.70
N LYS A 33 90.61 10.52 -46.10
CA LYS A 33 90.39 11.75 -45.32
C LYS A 33 88.91 12.02 -45.11
N ILE A 34 88.07 11.86 -46.14
CA ILE A 34 86.60 12.02 -46.02
C ILE A 34 86.04 11.01 -45.03
N ILE A 35 86.35 9.72 -45.18
CA ILE A 35 85.88 8.66 -44.27
C ILE A 35 86.31 8.95 -42.83
N GLN A 36 87.55 9.39 -42.63
CA GLN A 36 88.08 9.72 -41.31
C GLN A 36 87.39 10.95 -40.71
N THR A 37 87.10 11.97 -41.53
CA THR A 37 86.30 13.12 -41.09
C THR A 37 84.88 12.70 -40.73
N VAL A 38 84.20 11.89 -41.55
CA VAL A 38 82.84 11.40 -41.28
C VAL A 38 82.80 10.56 -40.01
N GLN A 39 83.76 9.66 -39.80
CA GLN A 39 83.87 8.90 -38.56
C GLN A 39 84.08 9.82 -37.36
N SER A 40 84.96 10.82 -37.47
CA SER A 40 85.18 11.79 -36.38
C SER A 40 83.92 12.63 -36.09
N TYR A 41 83.14 12.97 -37.12
CA TYR A 41 81.85 13.65 -36.99
C TYR A 41 80.80 12.76 -36.35
N GLN A 42 80.72 11.49 -36.73
CA GLN A 42 79.78 10.51 -36.18
C GLN A 42 80.06 10.25 -34.70
N THR A 43 81.32 10.02 -34.32
CA THR A 43 81.74 9.87 -32.92
C THR A 43 81.45 11.13 -32.09
N ARG A 44 81.49 12.31 -32.70
CA ARG A 44 81.15 13.58 -32.03
C ARG A 44 79.64 13.85 -31.97
N MET A 45 78.87 13.37 -32.95
CA MET A 45 77.42 13.53 -32.98
C MET A 45 76.68 12.53 -32.09
N GLU A 46 77.17 11.30 -31.89
CA GLU A 46 76.53 10.33 -30.99
C GLU A 46 76.24 10.87 -29.57
N PRO A 47 77.20 11.47 -28.83
CA PRO A 47 76.93 12.04 -27.52
C PRO A 47 75.98 13.24 -27.61
N LEU A 48 76.02 14.01 -28.70
CA LEU A 48 75.10 15.12 -28.93
C LEU A 48 73.67 14.61 -29.14
N ASN A 49 73.48 13.53 -29.90
CA ASN A 49 72.19 12.93 -30.16
C ASN A 49 71.61 12.30 -28.88
N LYS A 50 72.44 11.62 -28.08
CA LYS A 50 72.05 11.13 -26.75
C LYS A 50 71.64 12.27 -25.82
N ASN A 51 72.40 13.37 -25.79
CA ASN A 51 72.04 14.56 -25.01
C ASN A 51 70.73 15.20 -25.51
N MET A 52 70.50 15.22 -26.83
CA MET A 52 69.25 15.71 -27.42
C MET A 52 68.05 14.84 -27.05
N GLU A 53 68.18 13.51 -27.05
CA GLU A 53 67.15 12.59 -26.56
C GLU A 53 66.87 12.79 -25.07
N GLN A 54 67.91 12.95 -24.25
CA GLN A 54 67.75 13.26 -22.82
C GLN A 54 67.03 14.59 -22.60
N LEU A 55 67.35 15.61 -23.39
CA LEU A 55 66.68 16.91 -23.37
C LEU A 55 65.20 16.80 -23.79
N GLN A 56 64.88 15.99 -24.80
CA GLN A 56 63.49 15.74 -25.20
C GLN A 56 62.69 15.02 -24.10
N ILE A 57 63.29 14.02 -23.45
CA ILE A 57 62.67 13.34 -22.31
C ILE A 57 62.44 14.34 -21.15
N LEU A 58 63.44 15.18 -20.86
CA LEU A 58 63.33 16.21 -19.83
C LEU A 58 62.22 17.22 -20.17
N GLN A 59 62.14 17.66 -21.42
CA GLN A 59 61.07 18.55 -21.89
C GLN A 59 59.70 17.91 -21.72
N ARG A 60 59.53 16.64 -22.12
CA ARG A 60 58.27 15.91 -21.98
C ARG A 60 57.87 15.73 -20.51
N ASN A 61 58.85 15.48 -19.63
CA ASN A 61 58.63 15.40 -18.19
C ASN A 61 58.23 16.75 -17.60
N LEU A 62 58.87 17.84 -18.04
CA LEU A 62 58.50 19.21 -17.64
C LEU A 62 57.09 19.59 -18.10
N GLU A 63 56.71 19.25 -19.33
CA GLU A 63 55.36 19.48 -19.85
C GLU A 63 54.30 18.69 -19.07
N SER A 64 54.59 17.42 -18.76
CA SER A 64 53.72 16.58 -17.93
C SER A 64 53.59 17.12 -16.50
N CYS A 65 54.69 17.58 -15.91
CA CYS A 65 54.70 18.20 -14.58
C CYS A 65 53.89 19.50 -14.59
N ARG A 66 54.05 20.35 -15.62
CA ARG A 66 53.27 21.58 -15.79
C ARG A 66 51.77 21.28 -15.91
N LEU A 67 51.39 20.26 -16.68
CA LEU A 67 49.99 19.87 -16.84
C LEU A 67 49.37 19.40 -15.51
N LYS A 68 50.08 18.52 -14.79
CA LYS A 68 49.65 18.07 -13.46
C LYS A 68 49.55 19.24 -12.49
N LEU A 69 50.53 20.15 -12.46
CA LEU A 69 50.51 21.33 -11.59
C LEU A 69 49.31 22.24 -11.90
N SER A 70 48.96 22.39 -13.19
CA SER A 70 47.77 23.13 -13.63
C SER A 70 46.48 22.46 -13.15
N GLN A 71 46.39 21.13 -13.22
CA GLN A 71 45.22 20.37 -12.72
C GLN A 71 45.06 20.52 -11.20
N VAL A 72 46.15 20.43 -10.44
CA VAL A 72 46.12 20.67 -9.00
C VAL A 72 45.61 22.08 -8.72
N GLN A 73 46.16 23.09 -9.38
CA GLN A 73 45.72 24.49 -9.20
C GLN A 73 44.22 24.66 -9.49
N GLU A 74 43.68 23.94 -10.48
CA GLU A 74 42.26 23.95 -10.80
C GLU A 74 41.40 23.39 -9.65
N TYR A 75 41.80 22.25 -9.05
CA TYR A 75 41.06 21.67 -7.92
C TYR A 75 41.02 22.60 -6.69
N TYR A 76 42.12 23.27 -6.37
CA TYR A 76 42.16 24.28 -5.29
C TYR A 76 41.36 25.56 -5.61
N ARG A 77 41.08 25.84 -6.89
CA ARG A 77 40.25 26.99 -7.29
C ARG A 77 38.77 26.65 -7.35
N THR A 78 38.44 25.40 -7.66
CA THR A 78 37.08 24.87 -7.86
C THR A 78 36.13 25.26 -6.72
N GLY A 79 36.58 25.15 -5.46
CA GLY A 79 35.75 25.50 -4.29
C GLY A 79 35.33 26.97 -4.24
N ARG A 80 36.18 27.91 -4.70
CA ARG A 80 35.86 29.35 -4.72
C ARG A 80 35.02 29.76 -5.92
N GLU A 81 35.30 29.20 -7.09
CA GLU A 81 34.55 29.51 -8.32
C GLU A 81 33.10 29.03 -8.25
N LEU A 82 32.90 27.82 -7.74
CA LEU A 82 31.59 27.16 -7.80
C LEU A 82 30.71 27.47 -6.59
N GLU A 83 31.24 28.06 -5.53
CA GLU A 83 30.48 28.34 -4.30
C GLU A 83 29.22 29.18 -4.57
N ASN A 84 29.35 30.22 -5.39
CA ASN A 84 28.21 31.07 -5.74
C ASN A 84 27.15 30.31 -6.56
N THR A 85 27.58 29.49 -7.51
CA THR A 85 26.70 28.66 -8.34
C THR A 85 25.94 27.64 -7.51
N ILE A 86 26.60 26.98 -6.56
CA ILE A 86 25.97 25.99 -5.69
C ILE A 86 24.99 26.64 -4.71
N ARG A 87 25.33 27.83 -4.16
CA ARG A 87 24.44 28.56 -3.25
C ARG A 87 23.18 29.11 -3.92
N GLN A 88 23.25 29.43 -5.22
CA GLN A 88 22.09 29.91 -5.99
C GLN A 88 21.05 28.80 -6.26
N GLY A 89 21.44 27.53 -6.15
CA GLY A 89 20.56 26.39 -6.39
C GLY A 89 20.30 26.11 -7.88
N PRO A 90 19.65 24.97 -8.20
CA PRO A 90 19.46 24.52 -9.58
C PRO A 90 18.24 25.17 -10.28
N THR A 91 17.49 26.04 -9.60
CA THR A 91 16.22 26.64 -10.04
C THR A 91 16.31 27.40 -11.36
N VAL A 92 17.48 27.96 -11.69
CA VAL A 92 17.69 28.78 -12.91
C VAL A 92 18.42 28.02 -14.03
N TYR A 93 19.33 27.09 -13.69
CA TYR A 93 20.11 26.31 -14.67
C TYR A 93 20.50 24.93 -14.13
N THR A 94 19.61 23.94 -14.27
CA THR A 94 19.86 22.57 -13.80
C THR A 94 21.12 21.96 -14.41
N ASP A 95 21.36 22.09 -15.72
CA ASP A 95 22.54 21.52 -16.39
C ASP A 95 23.87 22.14 -15.91
N LYS A 96 23.91 23.47 -15.73
CA LYS A 96 25.11 24.15 -15.21
C LYS A 96 25.40 23.76 -13.76
N PHE A 97 24.35 23.58 -12.96
CA PHE A 97 24.47 23.16 -11.57
C PHE A 97 25.00 21.73 -11.46
N LEU A 98 24.49 20.80 -12.27
CA LEU A 98 24.95 19.40 -12.27
C LEU A 98 26.42 19.27 -12.71
N LYS A 99 26.83 20.02 -13.74
CA LYS A 99 28.24 20.09 -14.16
C LYS A 99 29.14 20.67 -13.06
N ALA A 100 28.67 21.66 -12.32
CA ALA A 100 29.41 22.19 -11.16
C ALA A 100 29.56 21.13 -10.06
N MET A 101 28.51 20.35 -9.79
CA MET A 101 28.57 19.25 -8.82
C MET A 101 29.53 18.13 -9.26
N GLU A 102 29.56 17.78 -10.54
CA GLU A 102 30.54 16.81 -11.09
C GLU A 102 31.99 17.32 -10.92
N ARG A 103 32.25 18.59 -11.23
CA ARG A 103 33.58 19.19 -11.05
C ARG A 103 34.04 19.20 -9.59
N ILE A 104 33.11 19.42 -8.64
CA ILE A 104 33.39 19.29 -7.20
C ILE A 104 33.69 17.82 -6.83
N LYS A 105 32.96 16.86 -7.41
CA LYS A 105 33.19 15.42 -7.18
C LYS A 105 34.58 14.98 -7.65
N ASP A 106 34.99 15.40 -8.84
CA ASP A 106 36.31 15.08 -9.38
C ASP A 106 37.43 15.68 -8.51
N ALA A 107 37.24 16.91 -8.03
CA ALA A 107 38.16 17.52 -7.08
C ALA A 107 38.23 16.74 -5.75
N LEU A 108 37.08 16.31 -5.22
CA LEU A 108 37.01 15.49 -4.00
C LEU A 108 37.72 14.14 -4.16
N ALA A 109 37.56 13.46 -5.30
CA ALA A 109 38.25 12.22 -5.61
C ALA A 109 39.78 12.41 -5.61
N TYR A 110 40.26 13.48 -6.25
CA TYR A 110 41.67 13.83 -6.25
C TYR A 110 42.23 14.05 -4.83
N PHE A 111 41.54 14.83 -4.00
CA PHE A 111 41.97 15.11 -2.63
C PHE A 111 41.90 13.87 -1.73
N GLN A 112 40.92 12.99 -1.92
CA GLN A 112 40.79 11.75 -1.17
C GLN A 112 41.98 10.81 -1.41
N GLU A 113 42.47 10.71 -2.65
CA GLU A 113 43.61 9.86 -3.00
C GLU A 113 44.96 10.47 -2.63
N ASN A 114 45.11 11.80 -2.71
CA ASN A 114 46.41 12.47 -2.56
C ASN A 114 46.61 13.12 -1.18
N ASN A 115 45.62 13.85 -0.66
CA ASN A 115 45.74 14.69 0.53
C ASN A 115 44.42 14.78 1.34
N PRO A 116 44.06 13.75 2.12
CA PRO A 116 42.77 13.69 2.82
C PRO A 116 42.64 14.64 4.03
N GLN A 117 43.74 15.21 4.54
CA GLN A 117 43.73 16.13 5.68
C GLN A 117 43.69 17.62 5.28
N ASP A 118 43.53 17.92 3.99
CA ASP A 118 43.50 19.30 3.52
C ASP A 118 42.23 20.05 3.97
N VAL A 119 42.39 21.34 4.27
CA VAL A 119 41.27 22.24 4.62
C VAL A 119 40.33 22.39 3.42
N GLU A 120 40.87 22.40 2.19
CA GLU A 120 40.06 22.50 0.98
C GLU A 120 39.20 21.25 0.75
N PHE A 121 39.67 20.06 1.15
CA PHE A 121 38.87 18.84 1.11
C PHE A 121 37.62 18.96 2.01
N SER A 122 37.79 19.50 3.23
CA SER A 122 36.69 19.74 4.16
C SER A 122 35.71 20.78 3.62
N ARG A 123 36.23 21.86 3.01
CA ARG A 123 35.41 22.90 2.36
C ARG A 123 34.60 22.34 1.19
N LEU A 124 35.23 21.59 0.28
CA LEU A 124 34.56 20.98 -0.86
C LEU A 124 33.50 19.96 -0.43
N THR A 125 33.77 19.20 0.63
CA THR A 125 32.81 18.23 1.19
C THR A 125 31.56 18.93 1.73
N SER A 126 31.75 20.05 2.44
CA SER A 126 30.65 20.91 2.91
C SER A 126 29.87 21.51 1.74
N LEU A 127 30.57 22.05 0.74
CA LEU A 127 29.94 22.65 -0.45
C LEU A 127 29.12 21.62 -1.24
N TYR A 128 29.65 20.40 -1.41
CA TYR A 128 28.96 19.30 -2.04
C TYR A 128 27.71 18.88 -1.26
N SER A 129 27.80 18.83 0.08
CA SER A 129 26.65 18.56 0.95
C SER A 129 25.54 19.62 0.83
N ILE A 130 25.91 20.91 0.71
CA ILE A 130 24.96 22.01 0.46
C ILE A 130 24.31 21.87 -0.93
N GLY A 131 25.08 21.46 -1.94
CA GLY A 131 24.59 21.22 -3.28
C GLY A 131 23.57 20.07 -3.33
N LEU A 132 23.87 18.95 -2.66
CA LEU A 132 22.93 17.84 -2.48
C LEU A 132 21.64 18.30 -1.79
N GLY A 133 21.75 19.06 -0.68
CA GLY A 133 20.57 19.60 0.01
C GLY A 133 19.73 20.56 -0.84
N SER A 134 20.34 21.26 -1.81
CA SER A 134 19.62 22.12 -2.76
C SER A 134 18.90 21.31 -3.83
N LEU A 135 19.51 20.23 -4.35
CA LEU A 135 18.83 19.27 -5.24
C LEU A 135 17.66 18.56 -4.55
N GLU A 136 17.85 18.19 -3.29
CA GLU A 136 16.80 17.60 -2.48
C GLU A 136 15.60 18.55 -2.26
N ARG A 137 15.84 19.86 -2.17
CA ARG A 137 14.78 20.88 -2.04
C ARG A 137 14.01 21.03 -3.34
N GLU A 138 14.70 20.92 -4.46
CA GLU A 138 14.12 21.04 -5.81
C GLU A 138 13.34 19.80 -6.19
N PHE A 139 13.81 18.63 -5.76
CA PHE A 139 13.03 17.40 -5.79
C PHE A 139 11.72 17.55 -4.99
N ASP A 140 11.76 18.10 -3.76
CA ASP A 140 10.54 18.38 -2.98
C ASP A 140 9.60 19.39 -3.68
N GLY A 141 10.17 20.44 -4.28
CA GLY A 141 9.42 21.40 -5.08
C GLY A 141 8.73 20.76 -6.28
N LEU A 142 9.43 19.89 -7.01
CA LEU A 142 8.86 19.13 -8.13
C LEU A 142 7.76 18.18 -7.65
N LEU A 143 7.94 17.46 -6.53
CA LEU A 143 6.91 16.59 -5.96
C LEU A 143 5.60 17.36 -5.68
N ARG A 144 5.70 18.57 -5.12
CA ARG A 144 4.53 19.41 -4.83
C ARG A 144 3.86 19.97 -6.09
N GLN A 145 4.61 20.14 -7.18
CA GLN A 145 4.07 20.54 -8.47
C GLN A 145 3.45 19.37 -9.23
N THR A 146 3.99 18.15 -9.06
CA THR A 146 3.48 16.95 -9.72
C THR A 146 2.24 16.39 -9.06
N PHE A 147 2.18 16.42 -7.73
CA PHE A 147 1.09 15.83 -6.97
C PHE A 147 0.27 16.90 -6.27
N CYS A 148 -1.03 16.93 -6.54
CA CYS A 148 -1.96 17.90 -5.98
C CYS A 148 -3.14 17.20 -5.29
N PRO A 149 -3.78 17.84 -4.29
CA PRO A 149 -4.99 17.31 -3.68
C PRO A 149 -6.07 17.06 -4.75
N MET A 150 -6.80 15.95 -4.65
CA MET A 150 -7.84 15.62 -5.62
C MET A 150 -8.98 16.63 -5.58
N GLY A 151 -9.57 16.95 -6.74
CA GLY A 151 -10.77 17.79 -6.79
C GLY A 151 -11.99 17.06 -6.19
N ASP A 152 -12.94 17.82 -5.64
CA ASP A 152 -14.15 17.24 -5.02
C ASP A 152 -14.95 16.37 -6.00
N ALA A 153 -14.99 16.74 -7.29
CA ALA A 153 -15.66 15.95 -8.32
C ALA A 153 -15.03 14.55 -8.51
N ILE A 154 -13.71 14.42 -8.37
CA ILE A 154 -13.02 13.13 -8.46
C ILE A 154 -13.34 12.31 -7.21
N LEU A 155 -13.25 12.92 -6.02
CA LEU A 155 -13.58 12.25 -4.76
C LEU A 155 -15.03 11.75 -4.75
N ILE A 156 -15.99 12.54 -5.24
CA ILE A 156 -17.40 12.15 -5.34
C ILE A 156 -17.59 10.97 -6.28
N ARG A 157 -16.91 10.96 -7.44
CA ARG A 157 -16.93 9.81 -8.34
C ARG A 157 -16.34 8.55 -7.71
N LEU A 158 -15.26 8.68 -6.93
CA LEU A 158 -14.67 7.56 -6.19
C LEU A 158 -15.61 7.03 -5.10
N MET A 159 -16.46 7.88 -4.51
CA MET A 159 -17.49 7.47 -3.55
C MET A 159 -18.69 6.78 -4.21
N ASP A 160 -19.03 7.14 -5.45
CA ASP A 160 -20.20 6.62 -6.18
C ASP A 160 -19.93 5.27 -6.89
N GLN A 161 -18.66 4.96 -7.16
CA GLN A 161 -18.25 3.66 -7.69
C GLN A 161 -18.45 2.59 -6.62
N LYS A 162 -19.64 1.98 -6.59
CA LYS A 162 -19.86 0.71 -5.86
C LYS A 162 -18.77 -0.27 -6.26
N VAL A 163 -18.25 -1.02 -5.28
CA VAL A 163 -17.65 -2.34 -5.53
C VAL A 163 -18.67 -3.08 -6.37
N SER A 164 -18.37 -3.27 -7.65
CA SER A 164 -19.27 -3.97 -8.56
C SER A 164 -19.39 -5.39 -8.03
N ASP A 165 -20.57 -5.76 -7.51
CA ASP A 165 -20.98 -7.14 -7.30
C ASP A 165 -20.98 -7.85 -8.66
N LYS A 166 -19.80 -8.26 -9.12
CA LYS A 166 -19.64 -9.23 -10.20
C LYS A 166 -19.16 -10.52 -9.59
N GLU A 167 -20.08 -11.19 -8.90
CA GLU A 167 -20.12 -12.65 -8.89
C GLU A 167 -20.40 -13.11 -10.33
N SER A 168 -19.37 -13.20 -11.15
CA SER A 168 -19.39 -13.94 -12.39
C SER A 168 -17.99 -14.45 -12.61
N GLY A 169 -17.81 -15.73 -12.30
CA GLY A 169 -16.59 -16.44 -12.58
C GLY A 169 -16.30 -16.41 -14.08
N ASP A 170 -15.36 -15.58 -14.47
CA ASP A 170 -14.40 -15.93 -15.51
C ASP A 170 -13.07 -15.22 -15.24
N GLY A 171 -11.99 -15.97 -15.33
CA GLY A 171 -10.65 -15.60 -14.90
C GLY A 171 -9.94 -14.66 -15.86
N SER A 172 -10.54 -13.54 -16.24
CA SER A 172 -9.84 -12.44 -16.91
C SER A 172 -9.86 -11.19 -16.05
N ILE A 173 -8.83 -11.04 -15.22
CA ILE A 173 -8.51 -9.80 -14.52
C ILE A 173 -7.98 -8.82 -15.56
N THR A 174 -8.86 -8.25 -16.36
CA THR A 174 -8.60 -6.94 -16.98
C THR A 174 -9.37 -5.93 -16.14
N GLU A 175 -8.83 -5.64 -14.96
CA GLU A 175 -9.19 -4.43 -14.25
C GLU A 175 -8.81 -3.26 -15.16
N ASP A 176 -9.80 -2.66 -15.82
CA ASP A 176 -9.70 -1.30 -16.34
C ASP A 176 -9.43 -0.39 -15.12
N THR A 177 -8.16 -0.32 -14.75
CA THR A 177 -7.67 0.55 -13.69
C THR A 177 -7.70 1.96 -14.26
N GLU A 178 -8.89 2.57 -14.23
CA GLU A 178 -9.06 4.00 -14.50
C GLU A 178 -8.01 4.76 -13.69
N GLN A 179 -7.05 5.38 -14.39
CA GLN A 179 -6.01 6.18 -13.76
C GLN A 179 -6.69 7.37 -13.07
N ILE A 180 -6.63 7.39 -11.74
CA ILE A 180 -7.31 8.40 -10.92
C ILE A 180 -6.62 9.76 -11.06
N GLU A 181 -5.30 9.73 -11.20
CA GLU A 181 -4.44 10.91 -11.39
C GLU A 181 -3.75 10.82 -12.76
N ASP A 182 -4.14 11.69 -13.70
CA ASP A 182 -3.46 11.83 -15.00
C ASP A 182 -2.24 12.75 -14.84
N ILE A 183 -1.09 12.15 -14.55
CA ILE A 183 0.17 12.87 -14.32
C ILE A 183 1.00 12.90 -15.61
N PRO A 184 1.40 14.10 -16.08
CA PRO A 184 2.27 14.27 -17.24
C PRO A 184 3.61 13.52 -17.11
N ASN A 185 3.95 12.73 -18.14
CA ASN A 185 5.16 11.91 -18.16
C ASN A 185 6.46 12.74 -18.11
N ASN A 186 6.45 14.00 -18.58
CA ASN A 186 7.61 14.89 -18.51
C ASN A 186 8.03 15.15 -17.05
N MET A 187 7.08 15.38 -16.15
CA MET A 187 7.37 15.64 -14.75
C MET A 187 7.85 14.37 -14.01
N LEU A 188 7.25 13.22 -14.33
CA LEU A 188 7.71 11.92 -13.83
C LEU A 188 9.15 11.62 -14.27
N ASN A 189 9.48 11.93 -15.52
CA ASN A 189 10.85 11.77 -16.04
C ASN A 189 11.84 12.70 -15.33
N SER A 190 11.46 13.94 -15.02
CA SER A 190 12.29 14.87 -14.24
C SER A 190 12.55 14.37 -12.81
N LEU A 191 11.52 13.86 -12.13
CA LEU A 191 11.65 13.23 -10.81
C LEU A 191 12.57 12.01 -10.85
N ARG A 192 12.38 11.13 -11.84
CA ARG A 192 13.20 9.93 -12.04
C ARG A 192 14.67 10.29 -12.31
N PHE A 193 14.90 11.28 -13.16
CA PHE A 193 16.26 11.74 -13.48
C PHE A 193 16.98 12.27 -12.24
N LEU A 194 16.34 13.14 -11.47
CA LEU A 194 16.93 13.70 -10.24
C LEU A 194 17.18 12.64 -9.18
N ALA A 195 16.23 11.73 -8.96
CA ALA A 195 16.38 10.63 -8.01
C ALA A 195 17.53 9.69 -8.40
N LYS A 196 17.63 9.35 -9.69
CA LYS A 196 18.74 8.52 -10.21
C LYS A 196 20.08 9.23 -10.04
N TRP A 197 20.19 10.48 -10.47
CA TRP A 197 21.43 11.26 -10.35
C TRP A 197 21.88 11.39 -8.89
N MET A 198 20.97 11.65 -7.96
CA MET A 198 21.29 11.72 -6.53
C MET A 198 21.75 10.38 -5.98
N SER A 199 21.11 9.27 -6.37
CA SER A 199 21.51 7.93 -5.93
C SER A 199 22.92 7.53 -6.39
N GLU A 200 23.31 7.92 -7.61
CA GLU A 200 24.62 7.59 -8.20
C GLU A 200 25.76 8.44 -7.60
N ASN A 201 25.47 9.67 -7.19
CA ASN A 201 26.48 10.65 -6.78
C ASN A 201 26.64 10.81 -5.25
N GLN A 202 25.97 9.98 -4.44
CA GLN A 202 26.03 10.04 -2.97
C GLN A 202 27.03 9.08 -2.31
N SER A 203 27.50 8.06 -3.04
CA SER A 203 28.50 7.10 -2.53
C SER A 203 29.85 7.74 -2.13
N PHE A 204 30.11 8.96 -2.59
CA PHE A 204 31.34 9.71 -2.33
C PHE A 204 31.40 10.36 -0.94
N VAL A 205 30.27 10.61 -0.28
CA VAL A 205 30.24 11.24 1.05
C VAL A 205 29.92 10.17 2.07
N ASN A 206 30.92 9.74 2.85
CA ASN A 206 30.81 8.77 3.95
C ASN A 206 29.87 9.25 5.07
N LYS A 207 28.56 9.30 4.82
CA LYS A 207 27.52 9.33 5.84
C LYS A 207 26.70 8.03 5.71
N PRO A 208 26.55 7.25 6.79
CA PRO A 208 25.89 5.93 6.77
C PRO A 208 24.36 6.02 6.70
N GLN A 209 23.81 7.08 6.10
CA GLN A 209 22.39 7.19 5.80
C GLN A 209 22.25 7.26 4.29
N SER A 210 21.76 6.17 3.71
CA SER A 210 21.47 6.04 2.28
C SER A 210 20.43 7.11 1.89
N ILE A 211 20.80 8.13 1.12
CA ILE A 211 19.86 9.20 0.72
C ILE A 211 19.05 8.80 -0.54
N SER A 212 19.30 7.65 -1.17
CA SER A 212 18.28 7.01 -2.03
C SER A 212 17.00 6.74 -1.22
N GLN A 213 17.17 6.44 0.07
CA GLN A 213 16.11 6.40 1.08
C GLN A 213 15.55 7.81 1.40
N GLY A 214 16.31 8.89 1.21
CA GLY A 214 15.90 10.28 1.42
C GLY A 214 14.94 10.81 0.35
N CYS A 215 15.21 10.57 -0.94
CA CYS A 215 14.25 10.94 -2.00
C CYS A 215 12.97 10.11 -1.90
N LEU A 216 13.11 8.81 -1.64
CA LEU A 216 11.98 7.92 -1.37
C LEU A 216 11.20 8.34 -0.11
N ALA A 217 11.88 8.74 0.96
CA ALA A 217 11.23 9.23 2.18
C ALA A 217 10.43 10.51 1.93
N LYS A 218 10.98 11.48 1.17
CA LYS A 218 10.26 12.70 0.79
C LYS A 218 9.05 12.41 -0.08
N TYR A 219 9.19 11.49 -1.05
CA TYR A 219 8.07 11.00 -1.83
C TYR A 219 6.98 10.39 -0.93
N CYS A 220 7.37 9.49 -0.03
CA CYS A 220 6.45 8.87 0.92
C CYS A 220 5.74 9.88 1.80
N GLU A 221 6.45 10.89 2.31
CA GLU A 221 5.86 11.95 3.14
C GLU A 221 4.85 12.79 2.35
N CYS A 222 5.21 13.20 1.13
CA CYS A 222 4.34 13.95 0.23
C CYS A 222 3.05 13.19 -0.08
N ARG A 223 3.16 11.92 -0.51
CA ARG A 223 1.99 11.08 -0.85
C ARG A 223 1.15 10.75 0.38
N ARG A 224 1.77 10.45 1.52
CA ARG A 224 1.08 10.20 2.80
C ARG A 224 0.18 11.38 3.16
N GLU A 225 0.70 12.59 3.07
CA GLU A 225 -0.07 13.79 3.44
C GLU A 225 -1.21 14.08 2.46
N LEU A 226 -0.99 13.86 1.16
CA LEU A 226 -2.04 13.99 0.15
C LEU A 226 -3.17 12.98 0.36
N ILE A 227 -2.85 11.71 0.60
CA ILE A 227 -3.83 10.66 0.88
C ILE A 227 -4.61 11.00 2.14
N ARG A 228 -3.92 11.40 3.22
CA ARG A 228 -4.56 11.82 4.48
C ARG A 228 -5.55 12.97 4.23
N LEU A 229 -5.13 14.00 3.50
CA LEU A 229 -5.97 15.14 3.18
C LEU A 229 -7.20 14.74 2.34
N ASN A 230 -7.03 13.88 1.34
CA ASN A 230 -8.12 13.40 0.50
C ASN A 230 -9.15 12.59 1.32
N LEU A 231 -8.70 11.73 2.24
CA LEU A 231 -9.59 10.96 3.12
C LEU A 231 -10.36 11.85 4.11
N VAL A 232 -9.72 12.88 4.67
CA VAL A 232 -10.41 13.86 5.53
C VAL A 232 -11.49 14.60 4.73
N ARG A 233 -11.19 15.01 3.50
CA ARG A 233 -12.18 15.67 2.63
C ARG A 233 -13.34 14.76 2.23
N VAL A 234 -13.08 13.47 2.00
CA VAL A 234 -14.14 12.47 1.78
C VAL A 234 -15.08 12.42 2.99
N ARG A 235 -14.54 12.35 4.21
CA ARG A 235 -15.35 12.38 5.44
C ARG A 235 -16.18 13.66 5.56
N GLU A 236 -15.61 14.82 5.24
CA GLU A 236 -16.32 16.10 5.25
C GLU A 236 -17.45 16.16 4.20
N LEU A 237 -17.22 15.62 3.00
CA LEU A 237 -18.23 15.54 1.95
C LEU A 237 -19.38 14.63 2.33
N LEU A 238 -19.09 13.47 2.91
CA LEU A 238 -20.08 12.53 3.45
C LEU A 238 -20.92 13.20 4.54
N ARG A 239 -20.30 13.92 5.48
CA ARG A 239 -21.00 14.68 6.52
C ARG A 239 -21.91 15.77 5.96
N LYS A 240 -21.44 16.53 4.95
CA LYS A 240 -22.22 17.58 4.29
C LYS A 240 -23.44 17.02 3.54
N ALA A 241 -23.35 15.80 3.04
CA ALA A 241 -24.48 15.13 2.39
C ALA A 241 -25.59 14.75 3.38
N GLU A 242 -25.23 14.42 4.62
CA GLU A 242 -26.17 14.01 5.68
C GLU A 242 -26.86 15.21 6.35
N ASN A 243 -26.14 16.31 6.57
CA ASN A 243 -26.64 17.52 7.22
C ASN A 243 -26.57 18.77 6.31
N PRO A 244 -27.49 18.95 5.34
CA PRO A 244 -27.59 20.19 4.60
C PRO A 244 -28.05 21.32 5.55
N SER A 245 -27.14 22.22 5.92
CA SER A 245 -27.44 23.35 6.80
C SER A 245 -28.57 24.23 6.22
N PRO A 246 -29.51 24.76 7.02
CA PRO A 246 -30.47 25.74 6.54
C PRO A 246 -29.86 27.14 6.59
N SER A 247 -30.04 27.91 5.49
CA SER A 247 -29.54 29.27 5.18
C SER A 247 -28.17 29.30 4.49
N SER A 248 -27.93 30.01 3.37
CA SER A 248 -28.54 31.22 2.81
C SER A 248 -28.26 31.28 1.30
N GLY A 249 -29.19 31.86 0.52
CA GLY A 249 -28.87 32.48 -0.79
C GLY A 249 -29.25 31.67 -2.04
N THR A 250 -30.28 32.16 -2.73
CA THR A 250 -30.68 31.80 -4.10
C THR A 250 -29.51 31.81 -5.10
N VAL A 251 -29.05 30.64 -5.55
CA VAL A 251 -28.47 30.42 -6.89
C VAL A 251 -28.73 28.96 -7.32
N SER A 252 -29.22 28.82 -8.55
CA SER A 252 -29.50 27.62 -9.36
C SER A 252 -28.91 26.28 -8.90
N LYS A 253 -29.82 25.29 -8.73
CA LYS A 253 -29.56 23.85 -8.68
C LYS A 253 -28.54 23.38 -9.74
N PRO A 254 -27.51 22.63 -9.35
CA PRO A 254 -27.09 21.44 -10.07
C PRO A 254 -27.58 20.22 -9.26
N GLY A 255 -28.20 19.26 -9.92
CA GLY A 255 -28.65 18.01 -9.29
C GLY A 255 -27.45 17.25 -8.72
N PHE A 256 -27.22 17.36 -7.42
CA PHE A 256 -26.26 16.54 -6.69
C PHE A 256 -27.03 15.50 -5.88
N LEU A 257 -26.69 14.25 -6.19
CA LEU A 257 -27.15 12.96 -5.63
C LEU A 257 -28.41 12.35 -6.28
N PRO A 258 -28.32 11.11 -6.80
CA PRO A 258 -29.48 10.37 -7.28
C PRO A 258 -30.43 9.99 -6.13
N PRO A 259 -31.71 9.68 -6.41
CA PRO A 259 -32.78 9.57 -5.41
C PRO A 259 -32.61 8.42 -4.38
N ASN A 260 -31.65 7.53 -4.58
CA ASN A 260 -31.52 6.29 -3.81
C ASN A 260 -30.75 6.41 -2.49
N VAL A 261 -30.19 7.58 -2.16
CA VAL A 261 -29.63 7.85 -0.81
C VAL A 261 -30.75 8.18 0.20
N ARG A 262 -31.99 8.40 -0.25
CA ARG A 262 -33.16 8.55 0.63
C ARG A 262 -33.86 7.21 0.84
N GLY A 263 -33.15 6.29 1.48
CA GLY A 263 -33.67 4.98 1.85
C GLY A 263 -33.42 4.68 3.31
N ARG A 264 -33.90 5.52 4.24
CA ARG A 264 -33.93 5.18 5.66
C ARG A 264 -34.87 3.98 5.83
N THR A 265 -34.33 2.75 5.83
CA THR A 265 -35.04 1.61 6.38
C THR A 265 -35.38 1.98 7.83
N LYS A 266 -36.67 1.94 8.18
CA LYS A 266 -37.15 2.40 9.49
C LYS A 266 -36.38 1.67 10.60
N ARG A 267 -35.53 2.40 11.32
CA ARG A 267 -34.77 1.90 12.48
C ARG A 267 -35.77 1.34 13.51
N LEU A 268 -35.68 0.03 13.80
CA LEU A 268 -36.46 -0.60 14.87
C LEU A 268 -35.88 -0.20 16.23
N PRO A 269 -36.71 0.23 17.20
CA PRO A 269 -36.28 0.41 18.58
C PRO A 269 -35.85 -0.94 19.16
N GLY A 270 -34.61 -1.02 19.67
CA GLY A 270 -34.14 -2.19 20.43
C GLY A 270 -32.90 -2.90 19.90
N PHE A 271 -32.38 -2.53 18.73
CA PHE A 271 -31.08 -3.01 18.25
C PHE A 271 -30.09 -1.84 18.18
N VAL A 272 -29.57 -1.49 19.35
CA VAL A 272 -28.55 -0.45 19.51
C VAL A 272 -27.22 -1.05 19.08
N TRP A 273 -26.81 -0.75 17.85
CA TRP A 273 -25.40 -0.81 17.42
C TRP A 273 -24.64 0.45 17.86
N ASP A 274 -25.05 1.13 18.92
CA ASP A 274 -24.19 2.14 19.52
C ASP A 274 -23.06 1.42 20.27
N ILE A 275 -21.92 1.31 19.60
CA ILE A 275 -20.61 1.40 20.26
C ILE A 275 -20.60 2.60 21.24
N SER A 276 -21.42 3.61 20.97
CA SER A 276 -21.74 4.79 21.76
C SER A 276 -22.67 4.55 22.98
N ALA A 277 -23.34 3.39 23.14
CA ALA A 277 -24.22 3.09 24.28
C ALA A 277 -23.57 2.15 25.30
N VAL A 278 -22.53 1.40 24.88
CA VAL A 278 -21.64 0.72 25.83
C VAL A 278 -20.74 1.72 26.55
N ARG A 279 -20.52 2.90 25.95
CA ARG A 279 -20.00 4.06 26.67
C ARG A 279 -21.18 4.89 27.13
N LEU A 280 -21.22 5.27 28.39
CA LEU A 280 -22.19 6.24 28.90
C LEU A 280 -21.82 7.64 28.35
N ILE A 281 -21.85 7.85 27.04
CA ILE A 281 -21.50 9.11 26.38
C ILE A 281 -22.79 9.67 25.77
N ASN A 282 -23.10 10.92 26.16
CA ASN A 282 -24.30 11.62 25.76
C ASN A 282 -24.46 11.64 24.23
N GLU A 283 -25.67 11.33 23.75
CA GLU A 283 -26.11 11.44 22.34
C GLU A 283 -25.91 12.83 21.72
N THR A 284 -25.52 13.84 22.50
CA THR A 284 -25.29 15.21 22.04
C THR A 284 -23.86 15.48 21.55
N GLU A 285 -22.93 14.52 21.62
CA GLU A 285 -21.51 14.72 21.26
C GLU A 285 -20.82 13.52 20.59
N THR A 286 -21.53 12.69 19.80
CA THR A 286 -20.84 11.71 18.94
C THR A 286 -20.71 12.27 17.54
N ASP A 287 -19.59 12.96 17.32
CA ASP A 287 -19.00 13.39 16.04
C ASP A 287 -18.66 12.21 15.08
N GLU A 288 -19.35 11.07 15.22
CA GLU A 288 -19.00 9.76 14.65
C GLU A 288 -19.72 9.53 13.30
N LEU A 289 -19.01 8.95 12.33
CA LEU A 289 -19.53 8.62 10.99
C LEU A 289 -20.42 7.37 11.06
N ASP A 290 -21.60 7.37 10.42
CA ASP A 290 -22.43 6.15 10.30
C ASP A 290 -21.70 5.00 9.54
N SER A 291 -22.15 3.76 9.73
CA SER A 291 -21.52 2.55 9.16
C SER A 291 -21.39 2.56 7.61
N GLU A 292 -22.33 3.20 6.92
CA GLU A 292 -22.28 3.40 5.47
C GLU A 292 -21.14 4.34 5.05
N HIS A 293 -20.90 5.41 5.82
CA HIS A 293 -19.81 6.35 5.57
C HIS A 293 -18.44 5.69 5.78
N TYR A 294 -18.33 4.81 6.78
CA TYR A 294 -17.13 4.00 6.99
C TYR A 294 -16.87 3.04 5.82
N ALA A 295 -17.91 2.38 5.30
CA ALA A 295 -17.78 1.49 4.14
C ALA A 295 -17.32 2.26 2.88
N ILE A 296 -17.90 3.44 2.63
CA ILE A 296 -17.50 4.31 1.51
C ILE A 296 -16.05 4.78 1.68
N ALA A 297 -15.67 5.23 2.87
CA ALA A 297 -14.31 5.70 3.14
C ALA A 297 -13.26 4.59 2.97
N LEU A 298 -13.57 3.34 3.37
CA LEU A 298 -12.73 2.17 3.13
C LEU A 298 -12.62 1.85 1.64
N GLY A 299 -13.73 1.92 0.89
CA GLY A 299 -13.71 1.73 -0.57
C GLY A 299 -12.82 2.75 -1.28
N VAL A 300 -12.93 4.02 -0.90
CA VAL A 300 -12.04 5.08 -1.42
C VAL A 300 -10.58 4.81 -1.05
N LEU A 301 -10.28 4.44 0.20
CA LEU A 301 -8.93 4.09 0.62
C LEU A 301 -8.31 2.99 -0.25
N VAL A 302 -9.04 1.89 -0.50
CA VAL A 302 -8.56 0.79 -1.37
C VAL A 302 -8.26 1.30 -2.77
N LYS A 303 -9.12 2.15 -3.33
CA LYS A 303 -8.93 2.71 -4.67
C LYS A 303 -7.72 3.65 -4.74
N LEU A 304 -7.46 4.42 -3.68
CA LEU A 304 -6.23 5.21 -3.54
C LEU A 304 -4.98 4.33 -3.45
N MET A 305 -5.05 3.20 -2.74
CA MET A 305 -3.96 2.22 -2.67
C MET A 305 -3.64 1.62 -4.04
N GLN A 306 -4.66 1.24 -4.81
CA GLN A 306 -4.49 0.74 -6.18
C GLN A 306 -3.81 1.77 -7.09
N ASN A 307 -4.22 3.04 -7.01
CA ASN A 307 -3.61 4.11 -7.80
C ASN A 307 -2.14 4.34 -7.42
N GLU A 308 -1.80 4.25 -6.13
CA GLU A 308 -0.42 4.39 -5.66
C GLU A 308 0.48 3.24 -6.18
N CYS A 309 -0.04 2.02 -6.28
CA CYS A 309 0.69 0.91 -6.90
C CYS A 309 1.06 1.21 -8.36
N ILE A 310 0.12 1.73 -9.14
CA ILE A 310 0.33 2.12 -10.55
C ILE A 310 1.36 3.26 -10.63
N LEU A 311 1.25 4.25 -9.74
CA LEU A 311 2.15 5.39 -9.73
C LEU A 311 3.59 5.01 -9.38
N LEU A 312 3.78 4.13 -8.40
CA LEU A 312 5.09 3.60 -8.03
C LEU A 312 5.73 2.81 -9.19
N ASP A 313 4.93 2.00 -9.90
CA ASP A 313 5.39 1.28 -11.09
C ASP A 313 5.81 2.23 -12.21
N ARG A 314 5.06 3.33 -12.42
CA ARG A 314 5.41 4.38 -13.39
C ARG A 314 6.68 5.17 -13.01
N LEU A 315 6.87 5.47 -11.73
CA LEU A 315 8.01 6.27 -11.23
C LEU A 315 9.33 5.50 -11.26
N GLN A 316 9.29 4.17 -11.09
CA GLN A 316 10.47 3.29 -11.09
C GLN A 316 11.59 3.76 -10.14
N LEU A 317 11.20 4.29 -8.97
CA LEU A 317 12.15 4.78 -7.95
C LEU A 317 12.72 3.66 -7.07
N THR A 318 12.09 2.49 -7.02
CA THR A 318 12.54 1.32 -6.24
C THR A 318 13.20 0.28 -7.12
N ALA A 319 14.27 -0.35 -6.62
CA ALA A 319 14.96 -1.43 -7.32
C ALA A 319 14.33 -2.82 -7.09
N SER A 320 13.65 -3.02 -5.96
CA SER A 320 13.03 -4.29 -5.57
C SER A 320 11.51 -4.16 -5.37
N PRO A 321 10.71 -5.18 -5.75
CA PRO A 321 9.29 -5.26 -5.40
C PRO A 321 9.01 -5.21 -3.89
N GLN A 322 9.97 -5.67 -3.07
CA GLN A 322 9.85 -5.67 -1.61
C GLN A 322 9.93 -4.23 -1.04
N ASP A 323 10.78 -3.39 -1.63
CA ASP A 323 10.90 -1.98 -1.23
C ASP A 323 9.62 -1.21 -1.53
N SER A 324 8.98 -1.48 -2.68
CA SER A 324 7.67 -0.91 -3.03
C SER A 324 6.60 -1.24 -1.99
N GLN A 325 6.59 -2.47 -1.46
CA GLN A 325 5.64 -2.87 -0.41
C GLN A 325 5.87 -2.10 0.90
N VAL A 326 7.12 -1.90 1.30
CA VAL A 326 7.48 -1.13 2.50
C VAL A 326 7.14 0.36 2.34
N LEU A 327 7.28 0.93 1.14
CA LEU A 327 6.88 2.31 0.87
C LEU A 327 5.36 2.48 0.90
N LEU A 328 4.61 1.62 0.22
CA LEU A 328 3.15 1.60 0.27
C LEU A 328 2.66 1.54 1.72
N PHE A 329 3.24 0.62 2.49
CA PHE A 329 2.98 0.51 3.91
C PHE A 329 3.19 1.84 4.66
N ASN A 330 4.34 2.49 4.47
CA ASN A 330 4.66 3.74 5.14
C ASN A 330 3.76 4.90 4.69
N ILE A 331 3.31 4.91 3.43
CA ILE A 331 2.39 5.91 2.90
C ILE A 331 1.02 5.77 3.57
N PHE A 332 0.47 4.56 3.62
CA PHE A 332 -0.89 4.33 4.08
C PHE A 332 -1.02 4.12 5.59
N LYS A 333 0.06 3.90 6.35
CA LYS A 333 0.03 3.73 7.82
C LYS A 333 -0.74 4.84 8.54
N LYS A 334 -0.45 6.09 8.21
CA LYS A 334 -1.08 7.26 8.88
C LYS A 334 -2.50 7.54 8.38
N GLY A 335 -2.75 7.43 7.08
CA GLY A 335 -4.11 7.60 6.53
C GLY A 335 -5.07 6.51 7.01
N SER A 336 -4.57 5.27 7.16
CA SER A 336 -5.33 4.15 7.73
C SER A 336 -5.53 4.35 9.22
N SER A 337 -4.52 4.79 9.98
CA SER A 337 -4.71 5.09 11.40
C SER A 337 -5.80 6.14 11.60
N ASP A 338 -5.81 7.24 10.87
CA ASP A 338 -6.86 8.27 11.04
C ASP A 338 -8.28 7.74 10.74
N ILE A 339 -8.40 6.70 9.90
CA ILE A 339 -9.67 6.00 9.65
C ILE A 339 -10.00 4.98 10.75
N LEU A 340 -8.98 4.31 11.29
CA LEU A 340 -9.08 3.14 12.18
C LEU A 340 -8.92 3.48 13.68
N THR A 341 -8.38 4.64 14.07
CA THR A 341 -8.01 5.03 15.45
C THR A 341 -9.19 5.44 16.34
N GLU A 342 -10.39 4.95 16.08
CA GLU A 342 -11.32 4.66 17.18
C GLU A 342 -10.91 3.37 17.96
N GLY A 343 -9.83 2.68 17.56
CA GLY A 343 -9.17 1.62 18.32
C GLY A 343 -7.64 1.77 18.34
N THR A 344 -7.03 1.70 19.52
CA THR A 344 -5.60 1.96 19.78
C THR A 344 -4.61 0.91 19.24
N CYS A 345 -3.58 1.40 18.53
CA CYS A 345 -2.15 1.01 18.48
C CYS A 345 -1.71 -0.46 18.15
N ILE A 346 -1.03 -0.67 17.00
CA ILE A 346 0.39 -1.09 16.81
C ILE A 346 0.60 -1.77 15.42
N ASP A 347 1.60 -1.26 14.68
CA ASP A 347 2.37 -1.88 13.57
C ASP A 347 1.74 -3.02 12.75
N ASN A 348 0.88 -2.70 11.79
CA ASN A 348 1.17 -2.84 10.35
C ASN A 348 -0.14 -2.61 9.58
N VAL A 349 -0.25 -1.83 8.49
CA VAL A 349 -1.55 -1.58 7.79
C VAL A 349 -2.37 -2.84 7.50
N LEU A 350 -1.71 -3.92 7.04
CA LEU A 350 -2.39 -5.21 6.83
C LEU A 350 -2.76 -5.89 8.15
N ILE A 351 -1.93 -5.78 9.19
CA ILE A 351 -2.23 -6.28 10.54
C ILE A 351 -3.36 -5.45 11.17
N ASP A 352 -3.39 -4.12 11.01
CA ASP A 352 -4.39 -3.20 11.52
C ASP A 352 -5.77 -3.52 10.92
N PHE A 353 -5.84 -3.75 9.59
CA PHE A 353 -7.10 -4.15 8.94
C PHE A 353 -7.50 -5.59 9.32
N ASN A 354 -6.57 -6.55 9.35
CA ASN A 354 -6.88 -7.91 9.81
C ASN A 354 -7.35 -7.91 11.28
N GLN A 355 -6.72 -7.12 12.15
CA GLN A 355 -7.12 -6.97 13.55
C GLN A 355 -8.48 -6.28 13.68
N LEU A 356 -8.76 -5.25 12.86
CA LEU A 356 -10.08 -4.63 12.83
C LEU A 356 -11.14 -5.65 12.42
N VAL A 357 -10.93 -6.38 11.33
CA VAL A 357 -11.86 -7.42 10.85
C VAL A 357 -12.06 -8.49 11.92
N LEU A 358 -10.98 -8.98 12.55
CA LEU A 358 -11.06 -9.93 13.66
C LEU A 358 -11.85 -9.38 14.85
N ARG A 359 -11.63 -8.12 15.22
CA ARG A 359 -12.34 -7.47 16.32
C ARG A 359 -13.82 -7.32 16.01
N LEU A 360 -14.17 -6.86 14.81
CA LEU A 360 -15.56 -6.71 14.37
C LEU A 360 -16.28 -8.07 14.33
N LEU A 361 -15.65 -9.10 13.77
CA LEU A 361 -16.21 -10.45 13.75
C LEU A 361 -16.34 -11.02 15.17
N SER A 362 -15.33 -10.84 16.02
CA SER A 362 -15.37 -11.30 17.42
C SER A 362 -16.48 -10.59 18.21
N GLN A 363 -16.64 -9.28 18.06
CA GLN A 363 -17.71 -8.53 18.71
C GLN A 363 -19.09 -8.91 18.19
N SER A 364 -19.22 -9.08 16.87
CA SER A 364 -20.47 -9.55 16.24
C SER A 364 -20.85 -10.94 16.77
N LYS A 365 -19.88 -11.84 16.87
CA LYS A 365 -20.08 -13.18 17.45
C LYS A 365 -20.57 -13.11 18.90
N ILE A 366 -19.88 -12.34 19.75
CA ILE A 366 -20.26 -12.17 21.15
C ILE A 366 -21.69 -11.63 21.24
N THR A 367 -22.02 -10.62 20.44
CA THR A 367 -23.37 -10.02 20.41
C THR A 367 -24.44 -11.04 20.04
N LEU A 368 -24.20 -11.87 19.02
CA LEU A 368 -25.10 -12.94 18.61
C LEU A 368 -25.29 -13.98 19.73
N GLU A 369 -24.21 -14.39 20.40
CA GLU A 369 -24.24 -15.33 21.52
C GLU A 369 -24.97 -14.74 22.74
N THR A 370 -24.73 -13.47 23.05
CA THR A 370 -25.43 -12.74 24.12
C THR A 370 -26.93 -12.61 23.83
N TYR A 371 -27.33 -12.46 22.56
CA TYR A 371 -28.75 -12.47 22.20
C TYR A 371 -29.41 -13.83 22.47
N VAL A 372 -28.72 -14.94 22.18
CA VAL A 372 -29.23 -16.28 22.52
C VAL A 372 -29.35 -16.45 24.03
N GLN A 373 -28.37 -15.97 24.79
CA GLN A 373 -28.43 -15.95 26.26
C GLN A 373 -29.58 -15.08 26.76
N PHE A 374 -29.82 -13.91 26.15
CA PHE A 374 -30.96 -13.06 26.44
C PHE A 374 -32.27 -13.83 26.23
N LEU A 375 -32.46 -14.48 25.09
CA LEU A 375 -33.65 -15.31 24.84
C LEU A 375 -33.81 -16.39 25.91
N GLN A 376 -32.73 -17.02 26.36
CA GLN A 376 -32.76 -18.06 27.40
C GLN A 376 -33.03 -17.52 28.82
N GLN A 377 -32.51 -16.33 29.15
CA GLN A 377 -32.42 -15.75 30.49
C GLN A 377 -33.20 -14.44 30.67
N VAL A 378 -34.27 -14.16 29.92
CA VAL A 378 -35.19 -13.07 30.28
C VAL A 378 -35.84 -13.38 31.64
N THR A 379 -35.11 -13.08 32.71
CA THR A 379 -35.50 -13.02 34.11
C THR A 379 -35.48 -11.54 34.47
N GLU A 380 -36.63 -10.93 34.25
CA GLU A 380 -37.26 -9.90 35.08
C GLU A 380 -36.31 -9.06 35.94
N LYS A 381 -35.76 -7.98 35.37
CA LYS A 381 -35.48 -6.79 36.18
C LYS A 381 -36.83 -6.11 36.42
N SER A 382 -37.12 -5.87 37.69
CA SER A 382 -38.43 -5.62 38.31
C SER A 382 -39.09 -4.27 37.97
N SER A 383 -39.03 -3.81 36.72
CA SER A 383 -39.48 -2.48 36.36
C SER A 383 -39.85 -2.34 34.89
N SER A 384 -41.00 -2.90 34.48
CA SER A 384 -41.94 -2.32 33.49
C SER A 384 -43.02 -3.33 33.07
N ASN A 385 -44.19 -2.84 32.67
CA ASN A 385 -45.43 -3.57 32.42
C ASN A 385 -45.41 -4.58 31.24
N SER A 386 -44.26 -4.95 30.67
CA SER A 386 -44.12 -6.03 29.66
C SER A 386 -44.08 -7.45 30.28
N ASN A 387 -44.29 -7.52 31.60
CA ASN A 387 -44.07 -8.71 32.43
C ASN A 387 -45.30 -9.62 32.55
N VAL A 388 -46.40 -9.32 31.87
CA VAL A 388 -47.64 -10.07 32.02
C VAL A 388 -47.71 -11.16 30.95
N VAL A 389 -47.54 -12.42 31.37
CA VAL A 389 -47.90 -13.57 30.53
C VAL A 389 -49.41 -13.47 30.27
N PRO A 390 -49.90 -13.55 29.02
CA PRO A 390 -51.32 -13.33 28.72
C PRO A 390 -52.25 -14.24 29.54
N GLU A 391 -53.28 -13.70 30.18
CA GLU A 391 -54.15 -14.50 31.05
C GLU A 391 -54.88 -15.64 30.31
N ASP A 392 -55.14 -15.44 29.02
CA ASP A 392 -55.83 -16.35 28.09
C ASP A 392 -54.89 -17.35 27.40
N GLY A 393 -53.58 -17.28 27.65
CA GLY A 393 -52.60 -18.16 27.03
C GLY A 393 -52.35 -17.87 25.54
N THR A 394 -52.57 -16.63 25.07
CA THR A 394 -52.20 -16.23 23.70
C THR A 394 -50.70 -16.16 23.48
N ILE A 395 -50.31 -15.87 22.23
CA ILE A 395 -48.91 -15.71 21.82
C ILE A 395 -48.27 -14.57 22.64
N HIS A 396 -47.08 -14.81 23.16
CA HIS A 396 -46.32 -13.83 23.92
C HIS A 396 -45.59 -12.86 22.97
N GLU A 397 -45.49 -11.58 23.33
CA GLU A 397 -44.85 -10.55 22.50
C GLU A 397 -43.39 -10.90 22.15
N LEU A 398 -42.63 -11.38 23.14
CA LEU A 398 -41.30 -11.98 22.99
C LEU A 398 -41.19 -12.94 21.79
N THR A 399 -42.20 -13.79 21.57
CA THR A 399 -42.20 -14.75 20.45
C THR A 399 -42.24 -14.03 19.11
N THR A 400 -43.08 -12.99 18.99
CA THR A 400 -43.21 -12.20 17.75
C THR A 400 -41.96 -11.36 17.51
N ASN A 401 -41.45 -10.69 18.54
CA ASN A 401 -40.24 -9.84 18.44
C ASN A 401 -39.00 -10.68 18.10
N ALA A 402 -38.84 -11.85 18.73
CA ALA A 402 -37.72 -12.74 18.46
C ALA A 402 -37.74 -13.27 17.02
N LEU A 403 -38.90 -13.68 16.51
CA LEU A 403 -39.02 -14.20 15.14
C LEU A 403 -38.81 -13.12 14.08
N MET A 404 -39.32 -11.91 14.29
CA MET A 404 -39.04 -10.76 13.42
C MET A 404 -37.54 -10.47 13.35
N TYR A 405 -36.85 -10.53 14.50
CA TYR A 405 -35.41 -10.36 14.53
C TYR A 405 -34.67 -11.47 13.76
N LEU A 406 -35.01 -12.73 14.00
CA LEU A 406 -34.38 -13.87 13.29
C LEU A 406 -34.65 -13.83 11.78
N GLU A 407 -35.80 -13.32 11.35
CA GLU A 407 -36.12 -13.10 9.94
C GLU A 407 -35.22 -12.02 9.31
N ASN A 408 -34.97 -10.91 10.00
CA ASN A 408 -34.07 -9.85 9.52
C ASN A 408 -32.62 -10.33 9.39
N LEU A 409 -32.19 -11.30 10.20
CA LEU A 409 -30.84 -11.86 10.11
C LEU A 409 -30.62 -12.70 8.83
N LEU A 410 -31.68 -13.11 8.14
CA LEU A 410 -31.57 -13.93 6.93
C LEU A 410 -30.84 -13.21 5.80
N GLU A 411 -30.95 -11.88 5.70
CA GLU A 411 -30.25 -11.06 4.70
C GLU A 411 -28.72 -11.12 4.89
N PHE A 412 -28.26 -11.42 6.10
CA PHE A 412 -26.84 -11.46 6.47
C PHE A 412 -26.34 -12.89 6.74
N ALA A 413 -27.04 -13.92 6.26
CA ALA A 413 -26.75 -15.33 6.56
C ALA A 413 -25.29 -15.74 6.33
N ASP A 414 -24.69 -15.32 5.20
CA ASP A 414 -23.30 -15.68 4.86
C ASP A 414 -22.28 -14.96 5.76
N ILE A 415 -22.53 -13.68 6.09
CA ILE A 415 -21.69 -12.87 6.98
C ILE A 415 -21.76 -13.44 8.41
N ILE A 416 -22.95 -13.79 8.87
CA ILE A 416 -23.17 -14.38 10.19
C ILE A 416 -22.56 -15.77 10.25
N GLY A 417 -22.73 -16.61 9.23
CA GLY A 417 -22.09 -17.91 9.13
C GLY A 417 -20.57 -17.81 9.25
N THR A 418 -19.97 -16.82 8.56
CA THR A 418 -18.53 -16.56 8.56
C THR A 418 -18.06 -16.07 9.94
N THR A 419 -18.85 -15.21 10.57
CA THR A 419 -18.63 -14.70 11.93
C THR A 419 -18.61 -15.84 12.95
N LEU A 420 -19.55 -16.77 12.84
CA LEU A 420 -19.69 -17.91 13.74
C LEU A 420 -18.60 -18.98 13.53
N SER A 421 -18.03 -19.09 12.32
CA SER A 421 -16.92 -20.01 12.04
C SER A 421 -15.57 -19.56 12.59
N LEU A 422 -15.41 -18.29 12.99
CA LEU A 422 -14.13 -17.70 13.40
C LEU A 422 -13.41 -18.47 14.53
N THR A 423 -14.16 -19.15 15.39
CA THR A 423 -13.63 -19.95 16.53
C THR A 423 -12.76 -21.14 16.10
N GLU A 424 -12.87 -21.59 14.85
CA GLU A 424 -12.12 -22.74 14.32
C GLU A 424 -10.76 -22.33 13.72
N ALA A 425 -10.54 -21.02 13.49
CA ALA A 425 -9.21 -20.47 13.26
C ALA A 425 -8.54 -20.26 14.62
N GLY A 426 -7.56 -21.10 14.96
CA GLY A 426 -6.82 -20.99 16.23
C GLY A 426 -6.16 -19.62 16.46
N PRO A 427 -5.59 -19.38 17.65
CA PRO A 427 -5.04 -18.09 18.07
C PRO A 427 -3.76 -17.63 17.34
N GLN A 428 -3.42 -18.20 16.19
CA GLN A 428 -2.16 -17.95 15.50
C GLN A 428 -2.38 -17.39 14.09
N THR A 429 -1.84 -16.18 13.89
CA THR A 429 -1.62 -15.45 12.64
C THR A 429 -2.80 -14.64 12.08
N THR A 430 -2.91 -13.42 12.61
CA THR A 430 -3.51 -12.22 11.96
C THR A 430 -3.18 -12.08 10.48
N THR A 431 -2.07 -12.65 9.99
CA THR A 431 -1.64 -12.61 8.58
C THR A 431 -2.45 -13.52 7.64
N ASN A 432 -3.19 -14.49 8.17
CA ASN A 432 -3.94 -15.47 7.37
C ASN A 432 -5.46 -15.31 7.47
N THR A 433 -5.97 -14.37 8.27
CA THR A 433 -7.41 -14.20 8.50
C THR A 433 -8.16 -13.90 7.21
N LEU A 434 -7.74 -12.92 6.42
CA LEU A 434 -8.43 -12.64 5.15
C LEU A 434 -8.38 -13.82 4.18
N LYS A 435 -7.25 -14.54 4.09
CA LYS A 435 -7.14 -15.75 3.25
C LYS A 435 -8.09 -16.85 3.72
N TYR A 436 -8.20 -17.04 5.03
CA TYR A 436 -9.13 -17.98 5.65
C TYR A 436 -10.58 -17.56 5.40
N LEU A 437 -10.92 -16.29 5.57
CA LEU A 437 -12.25 -15.73 5.29
C LEU A 437 -12.62 -15.88 3.81
N THR A 438 -11.68 -15.66 2.88
CA THR A 438 -11.91 -15.89 1.45
C THR A 438 -12.15 -17.37 1.15
N ALA A 439 -11.36 -18.27 1.75
CA ALA A 439 -11.52 -19.71 1.54
C ALA A 439 -12.85 -20.24 2.12
N ILE A 440 -13.29 -19.72 3.27
CA ILE A 440 -14.56 -20.09 3.89
C ILE A 440 -15.76 -19.44 3.21
N GLY A 441 -15.62 -18.20 2.77
CA GLY A 441 -16.67 -17.47 2.03
C GLY A 441 -17.15 -18.22 0.80
N GLN A 442 -16.27 -19.01 0.17
CA GLN A 442 -16.61 -19.84 -0.99
C GLN A 442 -17.45 -21.09 -0.64
N ASN A 443 -17.55 -21.47 0.64
CA ASN A 443 -18.27 -22.65 1.08
C ASN A 443 -19.64 -22.29 1.69
N HIS A 444 -20.57 -21.83 0.83
CA HIS A 444 -21.91 -21.43 1.27
C HIS A 444 -22.65 -22.52 2.05
N ALA A 445 -22.52 -23.80 1.67
CA ALA A 445 -23.17 -24.89 2.40
C ALA A 445 -22.68 -25.01 3.86
N PHE A 446 -21.39 -24.79 4.10
CA PHE A 446 -20.83 -24.74 5.45
C PHE A 446 -21.33 -23.52 6.23
N LEU A 447 -21.41 -22.35 5.60
CA LEU A 447 -21.92 -21.12 6.21
C LEU A 447 -23.39 -21.25 6.58
N GLU A 448 -24.21 -21.78 5.67
CA GLU A 448 -25.63 -22.07 5.92
C GLU A 448 -25.81 -23.01 7.10
N ASN A 449 -24.97 -24.03 7.25
CA ASN A 449 -25.01 -24.96 8.37
C ASN A 449 -24.71 -24.26 9.71
N LYS A 450 -23.70 -23.39 9.74
CA LYS A 450 -23.33 -22.62 10.96
C LYS A 450 -24.42 -21.64 11.36
N PHE A 451 -24.99 -20.91 10.40
CA PHE A 451 -26.11 -20.02 10.64
C PHE A 451 -27.37 -20.79 11.06
N GLY A 452 -27.63 -21.93 10.43
CA GLY A 452 -28.69 -22.87 10.82
C GLY A 452 -28.58 -23.33 12.27
N LYS A 453 -27.37 -23.65 12.74
CA LYS A 453 -27.10 -24.00 14.14
C LYS A 453 -27.42 -22.84 15.09
N TYR A 454 -27.08 -21.61 14.71
CA TYR A 454 -27.41 -20.42 15.49
C TYR A 454 -28.92 -20.22 15.59
N LEU A 455 -29.63 -20.29 14.45
CA LEU A 455 -31.09 -20.18 14.42
C LEU A 455 -31.76 -21.25 15.27
N PHE A 456 -31.30 -22.50 15.17
CA PHE A 456 -31.82 -23.60 16.00
C PHE A 456 -31.63 -23.32 17.49
N ASN A 457 -30.43 -22.89 17.90
CA ASN A 457 -30.15 -22.56 19.30
C ASN A 457 -31.00 -21.38 19.80
N ALA A 458 -31.20 -20.35 18.98
CA ALA A 458 -32.02 -19.19 19.33
C ALA A 458 -33.51 -19.57 19.49
N ILE A 459 -34.05 -20.36 18.55
CA ILE A 459 -35.44 -20.85 18.60
C ILE A 459 -35.63 -21.77 19.82
N PHE A 460 -34.68 -22.67 20.08
CA PHE A 460 -34.74 -23.56 21.23
C PHE A 460 -34.66 -22.78 22.55
N ALA A 461 -33.76 -21.78 22.65
CA ALA A 461 -33.67 -20.90 23.82
C ALA A 461 -34.98 -20.14 24.08
N LEU A 462 -35.63 -19.64 23.03
CA LEU A 462 -36.96 -19.03 23.12
C LEU A 462 -38.01 -20.04 23.62
N MET A 463 -38.01 -21.26 23.08
CA MET A 463 -38.95 -22.32 23.50
C MET A 463 -38.79 -22.69 24.98
N THR A 464 -37.55 -22.85 25.45
CA THR A 464 -37.25 -23.12 26.88
C THR A 464 -37.67 -21.94 27.76
N ASN A 465 -37.52 -20.70 27.30
CA ASN A 465 -37.99 -19.53 28.04
C ASN A 465 -39.52 -19.50 28.16
N LEU A 466 -40.23 -19.78 27.08
CA LEU A 466 -41.69 -19.85 27.07
C LEU A 466 -42.21 -20.98 27.96
N GLU A 467 -41.52 -22.11 28.00
CA GLU A 467 -41.82 -23.19 28.94
C GLU A 467 -41.69 -22.73 30.39
N ARG A 468 -40.58 -22.08 30.75
CA ARG A 468 -40.41 -21.50 32.09
C ARG A 468 -41.48 -20.45 32.42
N LYS A 469 -41.81 -19.56 31.46
CA LYS A 469 -42.87 -18.56 31.63
C LYS A 469 -44.25 -19.18 31.82
N SER A 470 -44.50 -20.35 31.23
CA SER A 470 -45.76 -21.06 31.41
C SER A 470 -45.96 -21.54 32.85
N GLU A 471 -44.91 -21.70 33.65
CA GLU A 471 -45.01 -22.13 35.05
C GLU A 471 -45.77 -21.15 35.94
N VAL A 472 -45.92 -19.89 35.49
CA VAL A 472 -46.71 -18.84 36.17
C VAL A 472 -48.19 -19.21 36.26
N TYR A 473 -48.74 -20.00 35.33
CA TYR A 473 -50.13 -20.45 35.41
C TYR A 473 -50.27 -21.55 36.46
N SER A 474 -51.32 -21.52 37.28
CA SER A 474 -51.65 -22.60 38.22
C SER A 474 -52.14 -23.87 37.49
N GLU A 475 -52.95 -23.68 36.45
CA GLU A 475 -53.61 -24.77 35.72
C GLU A 475 -52.70 -25.39 34.64
N GLU A 476 -52.46 -26.69 34.73
CA GLU A 476 -51.61 -27.43 33.79
C GLU A 476 -52.11 -27.37 32.35
N ILE A 477 -53.44 -27.44 32.14
CA ILE A 477 -54.06 -27.29 30.82
C ILE A 477 -53.75 -25.91 30.22
N ARG A 478 -53.75 -24.85 31.04
CA ARG A 478 -53.45 -23.48 30.58
C ARG A 478 -51.97 -23.33 30.21
N ARG A 479 -51.06 -23.98 30.95
CA ARG A 479 -49.63 -24.06 30.58
C ARG A 479 -49.46 -24.68 29.20
N MET A 480 -50.13 -25.81 28.96
CA MET A 480 -50.06 -26.53 27.69
C MET A 480 -50.67 -25.73 26.53
N ILE A 481 -51.79 -25.03 26.73
CA ILE A 481 -52.39 -24.16 25.71
C ILE A 481 -51.46 -23.00 25.33
N PHE A 482 -50.90 -22.29 26.31
CA PHE A 482 -49.95 -21.20 26.07
C PHE A 482 -48.73 -21.68 25.28
N GLN A 483 -48.14 -22.80 25.73
CA GLN A 483 -47.02 -23.46 25.08
C GLN A 483 -47.34 -23.89 23.64
N MET A 484 -48.53 -24.45 23.41
CA MET A 484 -49.00 -24.90 22.10
C MET A 484 -49.21 -23.73 21.14
N ASN A 485 -49.85 -22.65 21.59
CA ASN A 485 -50.09 -21.45 20.78
C ASN A 485 -48.79 -20.81 20.32
N ASN A 486 -47.82 -20.68 21.22
CA ASN A 486 -46.51 -20.09 20.89
C ASN A 486 -45.68 -21.01 19.97
N ILE A 487 -45.60 -22.33 20.22
CA ILE A 487 -44.90 -23.23 19.29
C ILE A 487 -45.57 -23.28 17.92
N GLN A 488 -46.91 -23.29 17.88
CA GLN A 488 -47.64 -23.29 16.62
C GLN A 488 -47.36 -22.03 15.80
N TYR A 489 -47.20 -20.88 16.47
CA TYR A 489 -46.79 -19.64 15.83
C TYR A 489 -45.33 -19.69 15.33
N ILE A 490 -44.40 -20.21 16.15
CA ILE A 490 -43.00 -20.44 15.75
C ILE A 490 -42.93 -21.31 14.49
N LEU A 491 -43.60 -22.46 14.47
CA LEU A 491 -43.63 -23.35 13.31
C LEU A 491 -44.22 -22.66 12.08
N LYS A 492 -45.35 -21.95 12.22
CA LYS A 492 -45.93 -21.16 11.12
C LYS A 492 -44.95 -20.13 10.58
N SER A 493 -44.22 -19.44 11.46
CA SER A 493 -43.21 -18.47 11.05
C SER A 493 -42.02 -19.12 10.35
N ILE A 494 -41.55 -20.28 10.84
CA ILE A 494 -40.45 -21.04 10.21
C ILE A 494 -40.79 -21.42 8.76
N TYR A 495 -42.03 -21.86 8.51
CA TYR A 495 -42.48 -22.22 7.15
C TYR A 495 -42.83 -21.02 6.28
N LYS A 496 -43.35 -19.94 6.87
CA LYS A 496 -43.67 -18.70 6.15
C LYS A 496 -42.39 -17.97 5.70
N THR A 497 -41.33 -18.09 6.49
CA THR A 497 -40.02 -17.50 6.22
C THR A 497 -39.06 -18.51 5.59
N ASN A 498 -37.89 -18.05 5.15
CA ASN A 498 -36.82 -18.94 4.66
C ASN A 498 -36.01 -19.61 5.78
N ILE A 499 -36.41 -19.48 7.05
CA ILE A 499 -35.72 -20.09 8.20
C ILE A 499 -35.67 -21.63 8.07
N HIS A 500 -36.72 -22.25 7.53
CA HIS A 500 -36.78 -23.72 7.39
C HIS A 500 -35.58 -24.30 6.62
N ARG A 501 -35.10 -23.61 5.57
CA ARG A 501 -33.97 -24.06 4.74
C ARG A 501 -32.69 -24.17 5.58
N TYR A 502 -32.40 -23.16 6.38
CA TYR A 502 -31.21 -23.11 7.23
C TYR A 502 -31.29 -24.11 8.39
N LEU A 503 -32.48 -24.39 8.93
CA LEU A 503 -32.62 -25.44 9.94
C LEU A 503 -32.33 -26.82 9.36
N LEU A 504 -32.81 -27.11 8.14
CA LEU A 504 -32.58 -28.38 7.46
C LEU A 504 -31.13 -28.58 7.02
N SER A 505 -30.39 -27.50 6.73
CA SER A 505 -28.96 -27.57 6.40
C SER A 505 -28.10 -27.95 7.60
N GLN A 506 -28.57 -27.66 8.83
CA GLN A 506 -27.92 -28.03 10.06
C GLN A 506 -28.29 -29.45 10.53
N ASP A 507 -29.58 -29.75 10.58
CA ASP A 507 -30.11 -31.05 10.99
C ASP A 507 -31.44 -31.31 10.27
N ARG A 508 -31.50 -32.43 9.54
CA ARG A 508 -32.68 -32.84 8.77
C ARG A 508 -33.91 -33.06 9.65
N GLU A 509 -33.70 -33.32 10.94
CA GLU A 509 -34.75 -33.54 11.93
C GLU A 509 -35.04 -32.30 12.77
N ALA A 510 -34.37 -31.16 12.56
CA ALA A 510 -34.55 -29.96 13.39
C ALA A 510 -36.02 -29.52 13.49
N VAL A 511 -36.71 -29.45 12.33
CA VAL A 511 -38.12 -29.07 12.27
C VAL A 511 -39.03 -30.19 12.82
N ALA A 512 -38.63 -31.45 12.63
CA ALA A 512 -39.36 -32.59 13.19
C ALA A 512 -39.31 -32.60 14.73
N LYS A 513 -38.18 -32.24 15.33
CA LYS A 513 -38.01 -32.10 16.79
C LYS A 513 -38.96 -31.04 17.36
N ILE A 514 -39.05 -29.87 16.73
CA ILE A 514 -39.98 -28.81 17.16
C ILE A 514 -41.44 -29.28 17.00
N THR A 515 -41.74 -30.00 15.92
CA THR A 515 -43.09 -30.55 15.68
C THR A 515 -43.45 -31.63 16.70
N SER A 516 -42.52 -32.51 17.09
CA SER A 516 -42.73 -33.54 18.12
C SER A 516 -43.16 -32.90 19.45
N ILE A 517 -42.48 -31.82 19.86
CA ILE A 517 -42.83 -31.10 21.10
C ILE A 517 -44.25 -30.53 21.03
N LEU A 518 -44.69 -30.07 19.85
CA LEU A 518 -46.07 -29.61 19.66
C LEU A 518 -47.07 -30.77 19.79
N ASP A 519 -46.76 -31.92 19.18
CA ASP A 519 -47.67 -33.06 19.14
C ASP A 519 -47.77 -33.78 20.50
N GLU A 520 -46.69 -33.81 21.29
CA GLU A 520 -46.70 -34.23 22.70
C GLU A 520 -47.68 -33.39 23.53
N ARG A 521 -47.65 -32.06 23.36
CA ARG A 521 -48.55 -31.13 24.07
C ARG A 521 -50.01 -31.31 23.65
N LYS A 522 -50.26 -31.54 22.35
CA LYS A 522 -51.61 -31.86 21.83
C LYS A 522 -52.12 -33.20 22.39
N PHE A 523 -51.25 -34.21 22.47
CA PHE A 523 -51.59 -35.52 23.01
C PHE A 523 -52.02 -35.41 24.47
N PHE A 524 -51.27 -34.67 25.29
CA PHE A 524 -51.60 -34.44 26.70
C PHE A 524 -52.98 -33.82 26.90
N ILE A 525 -53.31 -32.75 26.16
CA ILE A 525 -54.64 -32.13 26.24
C ILE A 525 -55.74 -33.10 25.80
N ARG A 526 -55.50 -33.86 24.72
CA ARG A 526 -56.48 -34.84 24.21
C ARG A 526 -56.75 -35.94 25.23
N ASP A 527 -55.72 -36.46 25.88
CA ASP A 527 -55.84 -37.52 26.89
C ASP A 527 -56.60 -37.03 28.13
N GLY A 528 -56.29 -35.82 28.60
CA GLY A 528 -57.04 -35.19 29.70
C GLY A 528 -58.53 -35.01 29.39
N VAL A 529 -58.87 -34.60 28.15
CA VAL A 529 -60.26 -34.49 27.70
C VAL A 529 -60.94 -35.86 27.62
N HIS A 530 -60.26 -36.88 27.09
CA HIS A 530 -60.78 -38.25 27.06
C HIS A 530 -61.04 -38.81 28.46
N ALA A 531 -60.16 -38.55 29.42
CA ALA A 531 -60.34 -38.96 30.81
C ALA A 531 -61.58 -38.32 31.45
N CYS A 532 -61.85 -37.03 31.18
CA CYS A 532 -63.08 -36.38 31.63
C CYS A 532 -64.34 -37.01 31.03
N PHE A 533 -64.35 -37.29 29.72
CA PHE A 533 -65.47 -37.97 29.07
C PHE A 533 -65.67 -39.40 29.59
N HIS A 534 -64.58 -40.13 29.86
CA HIS A 534 -64.65 -41.48 30.41
C HIS A 534 -65.17 -41.49 31.85
N TYR A 535 -64.83 -40.49 32.67
CA TYR A 535 -65.39 -40.33 34.02
C TYR A 535 -66.88 -39.95 33.98
N GLN A 536 -67.31 -39.08 33.07
CA GLN A 536 -68.72 -38.77 32.88
C GLN A 536 -69.55 -39.98 32.41
N MET A 537 -68.97 -40.85 31.58
CA MET A 537 -69.59 -42.11 31.13
C MET A 537 -69.66 -43.20 32.22
N VAL A 538 -68.91 -43.06 33.31
CA VAL A 538 -68.91 -44.01 34.46
C VAL A 538 -69.80 -43.51 35.61
N ILE A 539 -70.13 -42.22 35.63
CA ILE A 539 -70.99 -41.57 36.64
C ILE A 539 -72.47 -41.56 36.23
N PHE A 540 -72.78 -41.81 34.95
CA PHE A 540 -74.12 -42.13 34.43
C PHE A 540 -74.22 -43.62 34.14
#